data_AF-A0AAD1S749-F1
#
_entry.id   AF-A0AAD1S749-F1
#
_cell.length_a   1.000
_cell.length_b   1.000
_cell.length_c   1.000
_cell.angle_alpha   90.00
_cell.angle_beta   90.00
_cell.angle_gamma   90.00
#
_symmetry.space_group_name_H-M   'P 1'
#
loop_
_entity.id
_entity.type
_entity.pdbx_description
1 polymer ?
#
loop_
_entity_poly.entity_id
_entity_poly.type
_entity_poly.pdbx_seq_one_letter_code
_entity_poly.pdbx_strand_id
1 'polypeptide(L)'
;MADVSSLRRLADALKLLYGAEAKEWTADNVISLVDELSVIPQEWLLENNARLLILSGNGICFAFMACKAVNGNTVDLARTVVFLALVCEKDLYCMDWAVKMMQKICKVFGTRAERTNFLQNVENAFARIIINMLHSVISGGRDEEDSSFLNLFHLVNAQANFHKEILYLTLNSPSF
;
A
#
# COMPACT_ATOMS: atom_id res chain seq x y z
N MET A 1 -12.28 -6.64 12.71
CA MET A 1 -11.07 -5.79 12.73
C MET A 1 -9.93 -6.60 13.33
N ALA A 2 -8.79 -6.78 12.67
CA ALA A 2 -7.61 -7.23 13.41
C ALA A 2 -7.29 -6.12 14.42
N ASP A 3 -7.11 -6.49 15.68
CA ASP A 3 -6.81 -5.50 16.72
C ASP A 3 -5.54 -4.73 16.32
N VAL A 4 -5.63 -3.40 16.27
CA VAL A 4 -4.50 -2.51 15.92
C VAL A 4 -3.31 -2.78 16.84
N SER A 5 -3.58 -3.19 18.09
CA SER A 5 -2.53 -3.61 19.03
C SER A 5 -1.80 -4.89 18.56
N SER A 6 -2.52 -5.83 17.97
CA SER A 6 -1.96 -7.08 17.43
C SER A 6 -1.11 -6.83 16.19
N LEU A 7 -1.58 -6.00 15.25
CA LEU A 7 -0.80 -5.61 14.07
C LEU A 7 0.47 -4.85 14.47
N ARG A 8 0.40 -3.98 15.49
CA ARG A 8 1.58 -3.27 16.00
C ARG A 8 2.59 -4.23 16.61
N ARG A 9 2.15 -5.19 17.42
CA ARG A 9 3.03 -6.21 17.99
C ARG A 9 3.71 -7.06 16.91
N LEU A 10 2.97 -7.42 15.86
CA LEU A 10 3.55 -8.12 14.71
C LEU A 10 4.57 -7.26 13.98
N ALA A 11 4.26 -5.97 13.73
CA ALA A 11 5.21 -5.03 13.11
C ALA A 11 6.49 -4.88 13.93
N ASP A 12 6.38 -4.82 15.26
CA ASP A 12 7.55 -4.70 16.13
C ASP A 12 8.37 -5.99 16.13
N ALA A 13 7.74 -7.17 16.08
CA ALA A 13 8.44 -8.44 15.87
C ALA A 13 9.17 -8.49 14.52
N LEU A 14 8.54 -8.04 13.44
CA LEU A 14 9.16 -7.98 12.11
C LEU A 14 10.37 -7.05 12.09
N LYS A 15 10.31 -5.89 12.77
CA LYS A 15 11.46 -4.99 12.91
C LYS A 15 12.63 -5.63 13.64
N LEU A 16 12.36 -6.37 14.72
CA LEU A 16 13.40 -7.09 15.47
C LEU A 16 14.08 -8.14 14.58
N LEU A 17 13.31 -8.89 13.79
CA LEU A 17 13.85 -9.89 12.85
C LEU A 17 14.61 -9.25 11.68
N TYR A 18 14.21 -8.06 11.23
CA TYR A 18 14.88 -7.35 10.14
C TYR A 18 16.16 -6.64 10.60
N GLY A 19 16.28 -6.36 11.91
CA GLY A 19 17.44 -5.72 12.49
C GLY A 19 18.69 -6.60 12.43
N ALA A 20 19.87 -5.96 12.35
CA ALA A 20 21.16 -6.64 12.28
C ALA A 20 21.50 -7.55 13.49
N GLU A 21 20.71 -7.46 14.56
CA GLU A 21 20.85 -8.28 15.77
C GLU A 21 20.31 -9.71 15.59
N ALA A 22 19.43 -9.94 14.61
CA ALA A 22 18.87 -11.25 14.31
C ALA A 22 19.85 -12.09 13.47
N LYS A 23 20.83 -12.72 14.14
CA LYS A 23 21.91 -13.50 13.48
C LYS A 23 21.43 -14.62 12.55
N GLU A 24 20.22 -15.11 12.73
CA GLU A 24 19.65 -16.22 11.95
C GLU A 24 18.72 -15.77 10.82
N TRP A 25 18.28 -14.51 10.83
CA TRP A 25 17.32 -13.99 9.86
C TRP A 25 17.98 -13.01 8.90
N THR A 26 17.87 -13.29 7.60
CA THR A 26 18.26 -12.31 6.58
C THR A 26 17.09 -11.38 6.26
N ALA A 27 17.39 -10.21 5.70
CA ALA A 27 16.38 -9.30 5.17
C ALA A 27 15.44 -10.03 4.20
N ASP A 28 15.97 -10.89 3.32
CA ASP A 28 15.19 -11.66 2.35
C ASP A 28 14.23 -12.65 3.03
N ASN A 29 14.64 -13.29 4.14
CA ASN A 29 13.76 -14.18 4.90
C ASN A 29 12.57 -13.42 5.51
N VAL A 30 12.83 -12.22 6.06
CA VAL A 30 11.77 -11.37 6.62
C VAL A 30 10.83 -10.90 5.52
N ILE A 31 11.35 -10.51 4.35
CA ILE A 31 10.50 -10.10 3.23
C ILE A 31 9.67 -11.28 2.68
N SER A 32 10.23 -12.49 2.58
CA SER A 32 9.48 -13.69 2.21
C SER A 32 8.33 -13.96 3.18
N LEU A 33 8.58 -13.85 4.49
CA LEU A 33 7.54 -14.00 5.51
C LEU A 33 6.42 -12.96 5.36
N VAL A 34 6.78 -11.70 5.11
CA VAL A 34 5.78 -10.63 4.86
C VAL A 34 5.02 -10.89 3.57
N ASP A 35 5.67 -11.42 2.53
CA ASP A 35 5.01 -11.82 1.28
C ASP A 35 4.01 -12.94 1.51
N GLU A 36 4.38 -13.99 2.23
CA GLU A 36 3.48 -15.09 2.60
C GLU A 36 2.25 -14.61 3.38
N LEU A 37 2.44 -13.70 4.35
CA LEU A 37 1.34 -13.08 5.10
C LEU A 37 0.39 -12.28 4.19
N SER A 38 0.89 -11.79 3.06
CA SER A 38 0.13 -10.93 2.15
C SER A 38 -0.77 -11.68 1.16
N VAL A 39 -0.67 -13.01 1.06
CA VAL A 39 -1.25 -13.81 -0.04
C VAL A 39 -2.75 -14.15 0.14
N ILE A 40 -3.37 -13.91 1.31
CA ILE A 40 -4.78 -14.28 1.50
C ILE A 40 -5.71 -13.26 0.79
N PRO A 41 -6.59 -13.68 -0.15
CA PRO A 41 -7.34 -12.74 -0.99
C PRO A 41 -8.64 -12.27 -0.31
N GLN A 42 -8.55 -11.26 0.55
CA GLN A 42 -9.71 -10.45 0.97
C GLN A 42 -9.34 -8.98 1.04
N GLU A 43 -10.23 -8.08 0.60
CA GLU A 43 -10.01 -6.63 0.63
C GLU A 43 -9.69 -6.13 2.05
N TRP A 44 -10.36 -6.70 3.06
CA TRP A 44 -10.07 -6.48 4.48
C TRP A 44 -8.61 -6.82 4.84
N LEU A 45 -8.04 -7.87 4.25
CA LEU A 45 -6.66 -8.24 4.49
C LEU A 45 -5.68 -7.29 3.81
N LEU A 46 -5.98 -6.81 2.60
CA LEU A 46 -5.10 -5.87 1.90
C LEU A 46 -4.95 -4.56 2.68
N GLU A 47 -6.02 -4.06 3.31
CA GLU A 47 -5.97 -2.92 4.21
C GLU A 47 -5.09 -3.20 5.45
N ASN A 48 -5.20 -4.39 6.05
CA ASN A 48 -4.34 -4.79 7.18
C ASN A 48 -2.88 -4.98 6.78
N ASN A 49 -2.62 -5.50 5.57
CA ASN A 49 -1.27 -5.64 5.04
C ASN A 49 -0.63 -4.26 4.84
N ALA A 50 -1.37 -3.30 4.29
CA ALA A 50 -0.90 -1.92 4.17
C ALA A 50 -0.61 -1.29 5.54
N ARG A 51 -1.50 -1.47 6.54
CA ARG A 51 -1.23 -1.05 7.92
C ARG A 51 0.03 -1.69 8.50
N LEU A 52 0.19 -3.01 8.30
CA LEU A 52 1.36 -3.74 8.78
C LEU A 52 2.65 -3.19 8.15
N LEU A 53 2.66 -2.94 6.84
CA LEU A 53 3.80 -2.36 6.13
C LEU A 53 4.16 -0.96 6.65
N ILE A 54 3.15 -0.10 6.86
CA ILE A 54 3.35 1.24 7.46
C ILE A 54 3.95 1.12 8.86
N LEU A 55 3.36 0.26 9.71
CA LEU A 55 3.81 0.06 11.08
C LEU A 55 5.20 -0.58 11.17
N SER A 56 5.56 -1.43 10.21
CA SER A 56 6.86 -2.10 10.11
C SER A 56 7.99 -1.14 9.71
N GLY A 57 7.63 0.02 9.16
CA GLY A 57 8.55 1.12 8.87
C GLY A 57 9.15 1.07 7.46
N ASN A 58 9.87 2.15 7.13
CA ASN A 58 10.30 2.45 5.75
C ASN A 58 11.18 1.36 5.12
N GLY A 59 12.08 0.74 5.89
CA GLY A 59 13.01 -0.27 5.38
C GLY A 59 12.28 -1.51 4.87
N ILE A 60 11.45 -2.10 5.73
CA ILE A 60 10.65 -3.30 5.41
C ILE A 60 9.64 -2.97 4.31
N CYS A 61 8.91 -1.86 4.42
CA CYS A 61 7.94 -1.46 3.41
C CYS A 61 8.59 -1.28 2.03
N PHE A 62 9.73 -0.59 1.96
CA PHE A 62 10.47 -0.41 0.72
C PHE A 62 10.97 -1.74 0.16
N ALA A 63 11.62 -2.57 0.97
CA ALA A 63 12.18 -3.84 0.53
C ALA A 63 11.10 -4.79 0.00
N PHE A 64 9.97 -4.91 0.69
CA PHE A 64 8.80 -5.67 0.24
C PHE A 64 8.31 -5.21 -1.14
N MET A 65 8.08 -3.91 -1.29
CA MET A 65 7.60 -3.34 -2.55
C MET A 65 8.65 -3.46 -3.67
N ALA A 66 9.94 -3.31 -3.35
CA ALA A 66 11.03 -3.46 -4.30
C ALA A 66 11.15 -4.91 -4.79
N CYS A 67 11.00 -5.91 -3.92
CA CYS A 67 10.95 -7.32 -4.31
C CYS A 67 9.80 -7.58 -5.30
N LYS A 68 8.59 -7.04 -5.06
CA LYS A 68 7.49 -7.16 -6.02
C LYS A 68 7.78 -6.46 -7.35
N ALA A 69 8.44 -5.30 -7.31
CA ALA A 69 8.84 -4.57 -8.52
C ALA A 69 9.83 -5.37 -9.37
N VAL A 70 10.89 -5.92 -8.74
CA VAL A 70 11.92 -6.73 -9.40
C VAL A 70 11.33 -8.03 -9.96
N ASN A 71 10.39 -8.65 -9.26
CA ASN A 71 9.73 -9.88 -9.69
C ASN A 71 8.64 -9.65 -10.78
N GLY A 72 8.42 -8.40 -11.21
CA GLY A 72 7.43 -8.10 -12.26
C GLY A 72 5.97 -8.11 -11.80
N ASN A 73 5.70 -8.23 -10.49
CA ASN A 73 4.37 -8.30 -9.88
C ASN A 73 3.72 -6.90 -9.79
N THR A 74 3.69 -6.18 -10.91
CA THR A 74 3.32 -4.76 -10.99
C THR A 74 1.86 -4.49 -10.64
N VAL A 75 0.94 -5.44 -10.89
CA VAL A 75 -0.48 -5.32 -10.54
C VAL A 75 -0.68 -5.40 -9.02
N ASP A 76 -0.04 -6.36 -8.36
CA ASP A 76 -0.17 -6.51 -6.90
C ASP A 76 0.59 -5.41 -6.16
N LEU A 77 1.71 -4.95 -6.71
CA LEU A 77 2.40 -3.77 -6.23
C LEU A 77 1.53 -2.51 -6.35
N ALA A 78 0.82 -2.34 -7.48
CA ALA A 78 -0.12 -1.23 -7.66
C ALA A 78 -1.27 -1.26 -6.65
N ARG A 79 -1.85 -2.44 -6.40
CA ARG A 79 -2.85 -2.62 -5.34
C ARG A 79 -2.27 -2.23 -3.97
N THR A 80 -1.05 -2.66 -3.67
CA THR A 80 -0.37 -2.28 -2.42
C THR A 80 -0.29 -0.76 -2.27
N VAL A 81 0.06 -0.02 -3.32
CA VAL A 81 0.06 1.46 -3.30
C VAL A 81 -1.31 2.03 -2.97
N VAL A 82 -2.38 1.53 -3.61
CA VAL A 82 -3.75 2.00 -3.36
C VAL A 82 -4.15 1.77 -1.90
N PHE A 83 -3.85 0.60 -1.33
CA PHE A 83 -4.17 0.32 0.08
C PHE A 83 -3.28 1.09 1.06
N LEU A 84 -2.02 1.40 0.72
CA LEU A 84 -1.21 2.34 1.49
C LEU A 84 -1.84 3.74 1.52
N ALA A 85 -2.31 4.24 0.38
CA ALA A 85 -3.02 5.52 0.30
C ALA A 85 -4.34 5.49 1.10
N LEU A 86 -5.12 4.42 0.97
CA LEU A 86 -6.37 4.24 1.73
C LEU A 86 -6.12 4.27 3.24
N VAL A 87 -5.10 3.55 3.72
CA VAL A 87 -4.74 3.56 5.14
C VAL A 87 -4.23 4.94 5.57
N CYS A 88 -3.50 5.67 4.71
CA CYS A 88 -3.12 7.04 5.02
C CYS A 88 -4.33 7.95 5.22
N GLU A 89 -5.35 7.81 4.40
CA GLU A 89 -6.60 8.55 4.55
C GLU A 89 -7.37 8.15 5.83
N LYS A 90 -7.59 6.84 6.04
CA LYS A 90 -8.43 6.34 7.15
C LYS A 90 -7.80 6.57 8.52
N ASP A 91 -6.50 6.33 8.63
CA ASP A 91 -5.78 6.35 9.91
C ASP A 91 -5.02 7.68 10.11
N LEU A 92 -5.23 8.67 9.22
CA LEU A 92 -4.60 9.99 9.24
C LEU A 92 -3.06 9.95 9.19
N TYR A 93 -2.49 9.00 8.44
CA TYR A 93 -1.05 9.03 8.12
C TYR A 93 -0.75 10.02 7.00
N CYS A 94 0.53 10.39 6.88
CA CYS A 94 0.99 11.36 5.89
C CYS A 94 0.87 10.83 4.45
N MET A 95 -0.01 11.40 3.62
CA MET A 95 -0.16 11.00 2.20
C MET A 95 1.12 11.27 1.39
N ASP A 96 1.86 12.35 1.70
CA ASP A 96 3.16 12.65 1.09
C ASP A 96 4.17 11.49 1.28
N TRP A 97 4.09 10.78 2.40
CA TRP A 97 4.91 9.58 2.61
C TRP A 97 4.58 8.47 1.61
N ALA A 98 3.29 8.20 1.35
CA ALA A 98 2.87 7.15 0.42
C ALA A 98 3.34 7.48 -1.01
N VAL A 99 3.20 8.74 -1.43
CA VAL A 99 3.70 9.20 -2.74
C VAL A 99 5.22 9.11 -2.84
N LYS A 100 5.96 9.55 -1.81
CA LYS A 100 7.43 9.42 -1.77
C LYS A 100 7.89 7.97 -1.77
N MET A 101 7.15 7.06 -1.12
CA MET A 101 7.42 5.63 -1.16
C MET A 101 7.23 5.09 -2.59
N MET A 102 6.11 5.41 -3.24
CA MET A 102 5.87 5.05 -4.65
C MET A 102 6.98 5.59 -5.56
N GLN A 103 7.41 6.85 -5.38
CA GLN A 103 8.50 7.44 -6.16
C GLN A 103 9.83 6.68 -5.99
N LYS A 104 10.15 6.22 -4.77
CA LYS A 104 11.33 5.36 -4.55
C LYS A 104 11.22 4.06 -5.32
N ILE A 105 10.03 3.44 -5.33
CA ILE A 105 9.77 2.22 -6.09
C ILE A 105 9.83 2.45 -7.61
N CYS A 106 9.36 3.60 -8.11
CA CYS A 106 9.54 3.98 -9.51
C CYS A 106 11.02 3.99 -9.92
N LYS A 107 11.95 4.30 -9.01
CA LYS A 107 13.40 4.28 -9.28
C LYS A 107 14.00 2.87 -9.32
N VAL A 108 13.30 1.86 -8.79
CA VAL A 108 13.72 0.44 -8.85
C VAL A 108 13.59 -0.11 -10.27
N PHE A 109 12.58 0.33 -11.03
CA PHE A 109 12.40 -0.08 -12.43
C PHE A 109 13.53 0.46 -13.32
N GLY A 110 14.08 -0.42 -14.14
CA GLY A 110 15.24 -0.13 -14.99
C GLY A 110 14.91 0.72 -16.22
N THR A 111 13.66 0.64 -16.70
CA THR A 111 13.25 1.31 -17.95
C THR A 111 12.10 2.29 -17.75
N ARG A 112 11.99 3.27 -18.66
CA ARG A 112 10.84 4.18 -18.69
C ARG A 112 9.53 3.44 -18.95
N ALA A 113 9.54 2.40 -19.79
CA ALA A 113 8.36 1.61 -20.11
C ALA A 113 7.80 0.89 -18.88
N GLU A 114 8.65 0.25 -18.07
CA GLU A 114 8.26 -0.39 -16.81
C GLU A 114 7.66 0.61 -15.82
N ARG A 115 8.27 1.80 -15.69
CA ARG A 115 7.76 2.88 -14.83
C ARG A 115 6.38 3.33 -15.26
N THR A 116 6.19 3.59 -16.57
CA THR A 116 4.89 3.99 -17.12
C THR A 116 3.83 2.90 -16.90
N ASN A 117 4.19 1.64 -17.16
CA ASN A 117 3.30 0.50 -16.95
C ASN A 117 2.88 0.38 -15.47
N PHE A 118 3.82 0.52 -14.54
CA PHE A 118 3.51 0.50 -13.11
C PHE A 118 2.56 1.65 -12.71
N LEU A 119 2.83 2.88 -13.14
CA LEU A 119 1.95 4.02 -12.84
C LEU A 119 0.55 3.83 -13.42
N GLN A 120 0.45 3.30 -14.64
CA GLN A 120 -0.85 2.97 -15.24
C GLN A 120 -1.58 1.88 -14.43
N ASN A 121 -0.86 0.88 -13.92
CA ASN A 121 -1.44 -0.12 -13.04
C ASN A 121 -1.95 0.47 -11.72
N VAL A 122 -1.30 1.50 -11.16
CA VAL A 122 -1.80 2.23 -9.98
C VAL A 122 -3.13 2.91 -10.26
N GLU A 123 -3.25 3.64 -11.38
CA GLU A 123 -4.52 4.27 -11.79
C GLU A 123 -5.63 3.24 -12.02
N ASN A 124 -5.30 2.17 -12.75
CA ASN A 124 -6.24 1.07 -13.00
C ASN A 124 -6.67 0.40 -11.69
N ALA A 125 -5.76 0.26 -10.71
CA ALA A 125 -6.07 -0.31 -9.41
C ALA A 125 -7.03 0.58 -8.61
N PHE A 126 -6.81 1.90 -8.57
CA PHE A 126 -7.76 2.84 -7.95
C PHE A 126 -9.14 2.70 -8.58
N ALA A 127 -9.23 2.82 -9.91
CA ALA A 127 -10.52 2.73 -10.61
C ALA A 127 -11.23 1.40 -10.34
N ARG A 128 -10.50 0.28 -10.37
CA ARG A 128 -11.06 -1.05 -10.14
C ARG A 128 -11.58 -1.23 -8.71
N ILE A 129 -10.81 -0.82 -7.71
CA ILE A 129 -11.20 -0.98 -6.30
C ILE A 129 -12.37 -0.05 -5.96
N ILE A 130 -12.39 1.18 -6.49
CA ILE A 130 -13.52 2.11 -6.33
C ILE A 130 -14.80 1.51 -6.92
N ILE A 131 -14.74 0.97 -8.14
CA ILE A 131 -15.89 0.34 -8.78
C ILE A 131 -16.37 -0.88 -7.98
N ASN A 132 -15.45 -1.71 -7.47
CA ASN A 132 -15.81 -2.86 -6.64
C ASN A 132 -16.54 -2.44 -5.35
N MET A 133 -16.03 -1.42 -4.64
CA MET A 133 -16.67 -0.90 -3.44
C MET A 133 -18.02 -0.22 -3.75
N LEU A 134 -18.11 0.50 -4.86
CA LEU A 134 -19.38 1.07 -5.32
C LEU A 134 -20.43 -0.02 -5.60
N HIS A 135 -20.04 -1.11 -6.26
CA HIS A 135 -20.94 -2.25 -6.45
C HIS A 135 -21.40 -2.85 -5.13
N SER A 136 -20.50 -3.00 -4.15
CA SER A 136 -20.85 -3.48 -2.81
C SER A 136 -21.88 -2.57 -2.14
N VAL A 137 -21.68 -1.24 -2.18
CA VAL A 137 -22.63 -0.24 -1.66
C VAL A 137 -23.99 -0.34 -2.34
N ILE A 138 -24.04 -0.45 -3.68
CA ILE A 138 -25.30 -0.52 -4.43
C ILE A 138 -26.05 -1.83 -4.18
N SER A 139 -25.34 -2.93 -3.90
CA SER A 139 -25.94 -4.26 -3.71
C SER A 139 -26.66 -4.47 -2.36
N GLY A 140 -26.45 -3.60 -1.38
CA GLY A 140 -27.29 -3.36 -0.19
C GLY A 140 -27.72 -4.56 0.68
N GLY A 141 -27.12 -4.69 1.87
CA GLY A 141 -27.67 -5.43 3.01
C GLY A 141 -27.77 -4.50 4.23
N ARG A 142 -28.95 -4.43 4.88
CA ARG A 142 -29.39 -3.39 5.83
C ARG A 142 -28.45 -3.03 7.00
N ASP A 143 -27.48 -3.87 7.36
CA ASP A 143 -26.52 -3.62 8.46
C ASP A 143 -25.08 -3.30 7.96
N GLU A 144 -24.78 -3.47 6.67
CA GLU A 144 -23.44 -3.26 6.06
C GLU A 144 -23.33 -1.97 5.22
N GLU A 145 -24.44 -1.27 5.00
CA GLU A 145 -24.54 -0.11 4.11
C GLU A 145 -23.70 1.08 4.60
N ASP A 146 -23.76 1.42 5.89
CA ASP A 146 -23.03 2.56 6.46
C ASP A 146 -21.51 2.36 6.42
N SER A 147 -21.05 1.15 6.73
CA SER A 147 -19.62 0.79 6.69
C SER A 147 -19.08 0.78 5.26
N SER A 148 -19.85 0.22 4.32
CA SER A 148 -19.46 0.13 2.90
C SER A 148 -19.39 1.51 2.24
N PHE A 149 -20.37 2.38 2.52
CA PHE A 149 -20.36 3.74 2.00
C PHE A 149 -19.19 4.56 2.57
N LEU A 150 -18.92 4.43 3.86
CA LEU A 150 -17.79 5.11 4.49
C LEU A 150 -16.44 4.63 3.92
N ASN A 151 -16.29 3.32 3.67
CA ASN A 151 -15.08 2.79 3.03
C ASN A 151 -14.88 3.34 1.60
N LEU A 152 -15.96 3.43 0.81
CA LEU A 152 -15.92 4.04 -0.51
C LEU A 152 -15.54 5.53 -0.43
N PHE A 153 -16.13 6.28 0.51
CA PHE A 153 -15.80 7.68 0.75
C PHE A 153 -14.31 7.87 1.05
N HIS A 154 -13.76 7.07 1.96
CA HIS A 154 -12.33 7.11 2.26
C HIS A 154 -11.47 6.74 1.04
N LEU A 155 -11.87 5.78 0.23
CA LEU A 155 -11.10 5.40 -0.95
C LEU A 155 -11.07 6.51 -2.03
N VAL A 156 -12.19 7.18 -2.26
CA VAL A 156 -12.26 8.31 -3.20
C VAL A 156 -11.40 9.48 -2.69
N ASN A 157 -11.46 9.79 -1.39
CA ASN A 157 -10.60 10.83 -0.81
C ASN A 157 -9.11 10.44 -0.85
N ALA A 158 -8.78 9.18 -0.58
CA ALA A 158 -7.43 8.67 -0.69
C ALA A 158 -6.87 8.86 -2.11
N GLN A 159 -7.66 8.55 -3.15
CA GLN A 159 -7.27 8.80 -4.54
C GLN A 159 -7.01 10.29 -4.78
N ALA A 160 -7.95 11.16 -4.41
CA ALA A 160 -7.84 12.60 -4.62
C ALA A 160 -6.62 13.21 -3.90
N ASN A 161 -6.39 12.82 -2.64
CA ASN A 161 -5.25 13.28 -1.85
C ASN A 161 -3.93 12.74 -2.40
N PHE A 162 -3.90 11.48 -2.84
CA PHE A 162 -2.71 10.87 -3.45
C PHE A 162 -2.30 11.62 -4.72
N HIS A 163 -3.25 11.92 -5.60
CA HIS A 163 -2.99 12.68 -6.83
C HIS A 163 -2.63 14.14 -6.56
N LYS A 164 -3.25 14.77 -5.57
CA LYS A 164 -2.88 16.13 -5.11
C LYS A 164 -1.41 16.18 -4.69
N GLU A 165 -0.93 15.21 -3.91
CA GLU A 165 0.48 15.16 -3.50
C GLU A 165 1.43 14.90 -4.68
N ILE A 166 1.03 14.09 -5.66
CA ILE A 166 1.81 13.93 -6.92
C ILE A 166 1.93 15.26 -7.67
N LEU A 167 0.83 16.00 -7.81
CA LEU A 167 0.83 17.32 -8.44
C LEU A 167 1.74 18.29 -7.68
N TYR A 168 1.63 18.31 -6.35
CA TYR A 168 2.48 19.16 -5.50
C TYR A 168 3.96 18.85 -5.68
N LEU A 169 4.36 17.57 -5.70
CA LEU A 169 5.76 17.19 -5.94
C LEU A 169 6.23 17.53 -7.34
N THR A 170 5.36 17.44 -8.35
CA THR A 170 5.69 17.81 -9.73
C THR A 170 5.90 19.32 -9.88
N LEU A 171 5.07 20.13 -9.20
CA LEU A 171 5.16 21.60 -9.23
C LEU A 171 6.35 22.14 -8.41
N ASN A 172 6.72 21.46 -7.32
CA ASN A 172 7.79 21.90 -6.42
C ASN A 172 9.14 21.20 -6.67
N SER A 173 9.20 20.27 -7.61
CA SER A 173 10.49 19.76 -8.08
C SER A 173 11.16 20.88 -8.89
N PRO A 174 12.36 21.36 -8.50
CA PRO A 174 13.10 22.30 -9.34
C PRO A 174 13.30 21.63 -10.70
N SER A 175 12.74 22.25 -11.73
CA SER A 175 12.69 21.76 -13.11
C SER A 175 14.07 21.40 -13.64
N PHE A 176 14.11 20.29 -14.40
CA PHE A 176 15.09 19.82 -15.39
C PHE A 176 16.39 20.62 -15.59
#